data_AF-A0A7J6JRK4-F1
#
_entry.id   AF-A0A7J6JRK4-F1
#
_cell.length_a   1.000
_cell.length_b   1.000
_cell.length_c   1.000
_cell.angle_alpha   90.00
_cell.angle_beta   90.00
_cell.angle_gamma   90.00
#
_symmetry.space_group_name_H-M   'P 1'
#
loop_
_entity.id
_entity.type
_entity.pdbx_description
1 polymer ?
#
loop_
_entity_poly.entity_id
_entity_poly.type
_entity_poly.pdbx_seq_one_letter_code
_entity_poly.pdbx_strand_id
1 'polypeptide(L)'
;MPVLKPASEFGRCVPPDSQYGITTYAPGWDSAIAFREGDPNIMKRVVHIYPRFGPFGPVGETLRAICAKIQTPEGHGALYFTSPQSLDAVRAHSTHPNRKEKVLAESDLGHRCVDIGGVRIYLATFPAAKTPGVIGAWQNPGIGVSIRLAEYLHKNIDSLTEVDLPDRSTVPPTEYLSEGEAHGKLKERITGLLHRAAIEPEKIKVQSKDVFLYQTGMAAIFSTHHALLQYRPGSVAILGIVFHSTVHYIQENSPHGYKHFGPVDPKGIDIFEAWLDEQAAVGKDVSYVLTEFPSNPLLASIDLARLKKLSEKHNFVLVLDDTVGSFANIDVIALSDILVSSLTKTFSGYANVMGGSVVLNPLSPHYDDLSSHWAKTFHNELFTADAEVLLSNSDDYLARTAILNRNAAAMAAHLQRLAEDTSSPVSKLLYPTCLPDYDIYKSYLRRPTPELEEPGAGCLLSIDFESVDTAKAFYDRLVFYPGPHLGAHRTLSFCYNTLAFGKDADEAAYHRSYGILEETIRISAGLEDVQDLLDTLDDALVAANEVKQQRLQAPTTVEAVAGTGVAS
;
A
#
# COMPACT_ATOMS: atom_id res chain seq x y z
N MET A 1 -29.81 -1.06 19.89
CA MET A 1 -28.46 -0.52 20.16
C MET A 1 -28.12 0.43 19.02
N PRO A 2 -27.48 1.59 19.27
CA PRO A 2 -27.21 2.55 18.20
C PRO A 2 -26.12 1.99 17.27
N VAL A 3 -26.53 1.44 16.13
CA VAL A 3 -25.61 1.10 15.02
C VAL A 3 -25.10 2.41 14.42
N LEU A 4 -23.80 2.47 14.10
CA LEU A 4 -23.23 3.63 13.42
C LEU A 4 -24.00 3.95 12.13
N LYS A 5 -23.94 5.21 11.71
CA LYS A 5 -24.55 5.63 10.44
C LYS A 5 -23.50 6.36 9.61
N PRO A 6 -23.28 5.95 8.35
CA PRO A 6 -22.40 6.71 7.48
C PRO A 6 -23.01 8.09 7.25
N ALA A 7 -22.18 9.12 7.32
CA ALA A 7 -22.60 10.50 7.08
C ALA A 7 -22.18 11.03 5.69
N SER A 8 -21.34 10.29 4.97
CA SER A 8 -20.84 10.69 3.66
C SER A 8 -21.83 10.35 2.55
N GLU A 9 -21.96 11.26 1.59
CA GLU A 9 -22.58 10.94 0.30
C GLU A 9 -21.65 10.05 -0.53
N PHE A 10 -22.24 9.28 -1.45
CA PHE A 10 -21.46 8.44 -2.36
C PHE A 10 -20.39 9.27 -3.10
N GLY A 11 -19.19 8.72 -3.19
CA GLY A 11 -18.07 9.34 -3.89
C GLY A 11 -17.29 10.35 -3.08
N ARG A 12 -17.78 10.79 -1.92
CA ARG A 12 -17.05 11.69 -1.00
C ARG A 12 -16.11 10.91 -0.07
N CYS A 13 -15.19 11.59 0.61
CA CYS A 13 -14.26 10.94 1.52
C CYS A 13 -14.91 10.63 2.87
N VAL A 14 -14.19 9.94 3.74
CA VAL A 14 -14.59 9.77 5.14
C VAL A 14 -14.72 11.14 5.83
N PRO A 15 -15.71 11.33 6.73
CA PRO A 15 -15.98 12.62 7.33
C PRO A 15 -14.99 12.96 8.46
N PRO A 16 -14.69 14.25 8.70
CA PRO A 16 -15.27 15.42 8.03
C PRO A 16 -14.81 15.51 6.58
N ASP A 17 -15.75 15.85 5.69
CA ASP A 17 -15.46 15.97 4.26
C ASP A 17 -14.39 17.05 4.04
N SER A 18 -13.37 16.73 3.25
CA SER A 18 -12.21 17.57 3.02
C SER A 18 -11.86 17.51 1.56
N GLN A 19 -11.57 18.67 0.95
CA GLN A 19 -11.12 18.74 -0.46
C GLN A 19 -9.84 17.94 -0.72
N TYR A 20 -9.08 17.62 0.34
CA TYR A 20 -7.87 16.81 0.27
C TYR A 20 -8.11 15.33 0.63
N GLY A 21 -9.36 14.92 0.83
CA GLY A 21 -9.72 13.56 1.18
C GLY A 21 -9.22 12.55 0.15
N ILE A 22 -8.51 11.52 0.61
CA ILE A 22 -7.91 10.48 -0.24
C ILE A 22 -8.66 9.14 -0.15
N THR A 23 -9.93 9.19 0.24
CA THR A 23 -10.83 8.01 0.33
C THR A 23 -12.10 8.26 -0.47
N THR A 24 -12.82 7.19 -0.79
CA THR A 24 -14.06 7.25 -1.57
C THR A 24 -15.11 6.39 -0.90
N TYR A 25 -16.22 6.99 -0.49
CA TYR A 25 -17.37 6.28 0.04
C TYR A 25 -18.17 5.65 -1.11
N ALA A 26 -17.99 4.35 -1.33
CA ALA A 26 -18.71 3.55 -2.32
C ALA A 26 -19.20 2.22 -1.69
N PRO A 27 -20.29 2.25 -0.89
CA PRO A 27 -20.74 1.09 -0.12
C PRO A 27 -21.28 -0.03 -1.00
N GLY A 28 -21.16 -1.27 -0.50
CA GLY A 28 -21.67 -2.47 -1.13
C GLY A 28 -20.61 -3.24 -1.93
N TRP A 29 -20.70 -4.58 -1.88
CA TRP A 29 -19.77 -5.50 -2.52
C TRP A 29 -19.76 -5.30 -4.04
N ASP A 30 -20.93 -5.24 -4.65
CA ASP A 30 -21.05 -5.07 -6.10
C ASP A 30 -20.58 -3.68 -6.54
N SER A 31 -20.76 -2.65 -5.71
CA SER A 31 -20.18 -1.32 -5.93
C SER A 31 -18.66 -1.36 -5.92
N ALA A 32 -18.05 -2.12 -4.99
CA ALA A 32 -16.61 -2.28 -4.93
C ALA A 32 -16.08 -2.96 -6.20
N ILE A 33 -16.72 -4.06 -6.64
CA ILE A 33 -16.35 -4.74 -7.90
C ILE A 33 -16.50 -3.80 -9.10
N ALA A 34 -17.64 -3.10 -9.22
CA ALA A 34 -17.86 -2.15 -10.30
C ALA A 34 -16.83 -1.00 -10.28
N PHE A 35 -16.42 -0.53 -9.10
CA PHE A 35 -15.35 0.44 -8.96
C PHE A 35 -14.00 -0.11 -9.47
N ARG A 36 -13.64 -1.35 -9.13
CA ARG A 36 -12.41 -2.03 -9.62
C ARG A 36 -12.41 -2.17 -11.14
N GLU A 37 -13.55 -2.48 -11.73
CA GLU A 37 -13.69 -2.61 -13.18
C GLU A 37 -13.80 -1.27 -13.92
N GLY A 38 -13.82 -0.14 -13.18
CA GLY A 38 -13.93 1.18 -13.75
C GLY A 38 -15.29 1.45 -14.40
N ASP A 39 -16.37 0.89 -13.83
CA ASP A 39 -17.73 1.10 -14.32
C ASP A 39 -18.04 2.61 -14.44
N PRO A 40 -18.39 3.13 -15.64
CA PRO A 40 -18.62 4.56 -15.84
C PRO A 40 -19.72 5.16 -14.93
N ASN A 41 -20.72 4.37 -14.53
CA ASN A 41 -21.78 4.81 -13.64
C ASN A 41 -21.33 5.00 -12.20
N ILE A 42 -20.32 4.24 -11.77
CA ILE A 42 -19.66 4.43 -10.48
C ILE A 42 -18.67 5.59 -10.59
N MET A 43 -17.80 5.58 -11.59
CA MET A 43 -16.72 6.56 -11.73
C MET A 43 -17.23 8.00 -11.88
N LYS A 44 -18.36 8.22 -12.54
CA LYS A 44 -18.97 9.57 -12.66
C LYS A 44 -19.45 10.18 -11.34
N ARG A 45 -19.62 9.37 -10.30
CA ARG A 45 -20.09 9.80 -8.98
C ARG A 45 -18.94 10.03 -8.00
N VAL A 46 -17.72 9.66 -8.38
CA VAL A 46 -16.53 9.83 -7.53
C VAL A 46 -16.19 11.32 -7.43
N VAL A 47 -16.07 11.80 -6.20
CA VAL A 47 -15.69 13.20 -5.89
C VAL A 47 -14.26 13.22 -5.33
N HIS A 48 -14.02 12.42 -4.31
CA HIS A 48 -12.73 12.24 -3.66
C HIS A 48 -12.20 10.84 -3.97
N ILE A 49 -10.89 10.74 -4.22
CA ILE A 49 -10.23 9.48 -4.52
C ILE A 49 -8.76 9.58 -4.15
N TYR A 50 -8.16 8.44 -3.81
CA TYR A 50 -6.72 8.35 -3.59
C TYR A 50 -5.98 8.76 -4.88
N PRO A 51 -5.17 9.85 -4.89
CA PRO A 51 -4.61 10.42 -6.14
C PRO A 51 -3.73 9.46 -6.93
N ARG A 52 -3.20 8.40 -6.27
CA ARG A 52 -2.48 7.32 -6.93
C ARG A 52 -3.33 6.55 -7.94
N PHE A 53 -4.67 6.58 -7.89
CA PHE A 53 -5.48 5.86 -8.87
C PHE A 53 -5.52 6.55 -10.24
N GLY A 54 -5.08 7.80 -10.33
CA GLY A 54 -4.92 8.55 -11.56
C GLY A 54 -5.15 10.05 -11.34
N PRO A 55 -4.97 10.86 -12.39
CA PRO A 55 -5.20 12.30 -12.32
C PRO A 55 -6.70 12.63 -12.28
N PHE A 56 -7.31 12.51 -11.10
CA PHE A 56 -8.72 12.83 -10.81
C PHE A 56 -8.86 14.16 -10.05
N GLY A 57 -10.07 14.73 -10.04
CA GLY A 57 -10.37 15.97 -9.30
C GLY A 57 -9.39 17.11 -9.64
N PRO A 58 -8.85 17.84 -8.65
CA PRO A 58 -7.90 18.93 -8.87
C PRO A 58 -6.64 18.52 -9.66
N VAL A 59 -6.17 17.27 -9.49
CA VAL A 59 -5.03 16.71 -10.24
C VAL A 59 -5.38 16.63 -11.73
N GLY A 60 -6.56 16.08 -12.05
CA GLY A 60 -7.05 16.01 -13.42
C GLY A 60 -7.36 17.38 -14.05
N GLU A 61 -7.92 18.30 -13.28
CA GLU A 61 -8.21 19.67 -13.72
C GLU A 61 -6.93 20.43 -14.09
N THR A 62 -5.91 20.31 -13.25
CA THR A 62 -4.59 20.89 -13.49
C THR A 62 -3.95 20.31 -14.75
N LEU A 63 -3.96 18.99 -14.90
CA LEU A 63 -3.45 18.33 -16.09
C LEU A 63 -4.13 18.81 -17.38
N ARG A 64 -5.47 18.94 -17.37
CA ARG A 64 -6.21 19.47 -18.53
C ARG A 64 -5.82 20.91 -18.85
N ALA A 65 -5.63 21.74 -17.83
CA ALA A 65 -5.20 23.12 -18.00
C ALA A 65 -3.78 23.21 -18.60
N ILE A 66 -2.87 22.35 -18.15
CA ILE A 66 -1.51 22.23 -18.73
C ILE A 66 -1.60 21.78 -20.19
N CYS A 67 -2.32 20.69 -20.48
CA CYS A 67 -2.50 20.20 -21.85
C CYS A 67 -3.09 21.26 -22.80
N ALA A 68 -4.00 22.11 -22.32
CA ALA A 68 -4.57 23.20 -23.10
C ALA A 68 -3.54 24.29 -23.43
N LYS A 69 -2.69 24.68 -22.45
CA LYS A 69 -1.64 25.70 -22.64
C LYS A 69 -0.56 25.22 -23.62
N ILE A 70 -0.17 23.96 -23.52
CA ILE A 70 0.89 23.36 -24.35
C ILE A 70 0.36 22.79 -25.68
N GLN A 71 -0.93 22.99 -25.97
CA GLN A 71 -1.60 22.59 -27.21
C GLN A 71 -1.41 21.10 -27.54
N THR A 72 -1.61 20.22 -26.54
CA THR A 72 -1.55 18.77 -26.75
C THR A 72 -2.49 18.37 -27.90
N PRO A 73 -2.05 17.53 -28.87
CA PRO A 73 -2.86 17.18 -30.03
C PRO A 73 -4.23 16.60 -29.67
N GLU A 74 -5.22 16.80 -30.54
CA GLU A 74 -6.54 16.20 -30.36
C GLU A 74 -6.44 14.67 -30.22
N GLY A 75 -7.25 14.10 -29.32
CA GLY A 75 -7.22 12.68 -29.03
C GLY A 75 -5.99 12.20 -28.22
N HIS A 76 -5.11 13.09 -27.79
CA HIS A 76 -3.98 12.77 -26.91
C HIS A 76 -4.24 13.23 -25.46
N GLY A 77 -3.68 12.48 -24.52
CA GLY A 77 -3.63 12.80 -23.10
C GLY A 77 -2.19 12.83 -22.61
N ALA A 78 -2.03 13.03 -21.31
CA ALA A 78 -0.73 12.98 -20.66
C ALA A 78 -0.82 12.43 -19.24
N LEU A 79 0.32 12.04 -18.69
CA LEU A 79 0.59 11.96 -17.26
C LEU A 79 1.73 12.92 -16.94
N TYR A 80 1.79 13.44 -15.72
CA TYR A 80 2.71 14.52 -15.37
C TYR A 80 3.36 14.32 -13.99
N PHE A 81 4.65 14.63 -13.90
CA PHE A 81 5.52 14.19 -12.81
C PHE A 81 6.51 15.28 -12.43
N THR A 82 7.05 15.18 -11.22
CA THR A 82 8.08 16.08 -10.67
C THR A 82 9.51 15.62 -10.98
N SER A 83 9.67 14.43 -11.57
CA SER A 83 10.95 13.80 -11.83
C SER A 83 11.06 13.33 -13.29
N PRO A 84 12.22 13.51 -13.94
CA PRO A 84 12.46 12.97 -15.28
C PRO A 84 12.52 11.44 -15.30
N GLN A 85 12.97 10.79 -14.22
CA GLN A 85 13.00 9.32 -14.10
C GLN A 85 11.59 8.71 -14.24
N SER A 86 10.55 9.48 -13.94
CA SER A 86 9.16 9.06 -14.16
C SER A 86 8.83 8.83 -15.63
N LEU A 87 9.48 9.53 -16.58
CA LEU A 87 9.28 9.31 -18.01
C LEU A 87 9.82 7.95 -18.46
N ASP A 88 10.92 7.50 -17.85
CA ASP A 88 11.48 6.18 -18.10
C ASP A 88 10.61 5.08 -17.49
N ALA A 89 10.07 5.31 -16.29
CA ALA A 89 9.09 4.40 -15.69
C ALA A 89 7.82 4.27 -16.57
N VAL A 90 7.32 5.38 -17.13
CA VAL A 90 6.19 5.36 -18.07
C VAL A 90 6.52 4.55 -19.31
N ARG A 91 7.70 4.74 -19.91
CA ARG A 91 8.11 3.96 -21.08
C ARG A 91 8.22 2.48 -20.74
N ALA A 92 9.02 2.14 -19.74
CA ALA A 92 9.26 0.76 -19.33
C ALA A 92 7.95 0.01 -19.09
N HIS A 93 7.01 0.63 -18.36
CA HIS A 93 5.69 0.06 -18.12
C HIS A 93 4.86 -0.12 -19.39
N SER A 94 4.73 0.95 -20.19
CA SER A 94 3.79 1.00 -21.31
C SER A 94 4.22 0.10 -22.48
N THR A 95 5.53 -0.12 -22.64
CA THR A 95 6.09 -0.99 -23.68
C THR A 95 6.35 -2.40 -23.18
N HIS A 96 6.05 -2.70 -21.91
CA HIS A 96 6.32 -4.03 -21.36
C HIS A 96 5.38 -5.09 -21.98
N PRO A 97 5.89 -6.28 -22.36
CA PRO A 97 5.05 -7.34 -22.94
C PRO A 97 3.86 -7.77 -22.06
N ASN A 98 3.98 -7.63 -20.74
CA ASN A 98 2.89 -7.92 -19.77
C ASN A 98 1.64 -7.04 -19.98
N ARG A 99 1.71 -5.95 -20.75
CA ARG A 99 0.54 -5.15 -21.12
C ARG A 99 -0.38 -5.89 -22.11
N LYS A 100 0.08 -6.99 -22.74
CA LYS A 100 -0.68 -7.80 -23.72
C LYS A 100 -1.25 -6.89 -24.82
N GLU A 101 -2.55 -6.97 -25.09
CA GLU A 101 -3.28 -6.14 -26.07
C GLU A 101 -3.18 -4.62 -25.81
N LYS A 102 -2.75 -4.21 -24.62
CA LYS A 102 -2.61 -2.81 -24.21
C LYS A 102 -1.17 -2.30 -24.33
N VAL A 103 -0.24 -3.07 -24.90
CA VAL A 103 1.14 -2.64 -25.09
C VAL A 103 1.21 -1.46 -26.07
N LEU A 104 2.06 -0.48 -25.77
CA LEU A 104 2.33 0.67 -26.62
C LEU A 104 3.61 0.46 -27.44
N ALA A 105 3.65 1.02 -28.65
CA ALA A 105 4.89 1.26 -29.36
C ALA A 105 5.61 2.48 -28.77
N GLU A 106 6.94 2.53 -28.85
CA GLU A 106 7.68 3.71 -28.38
C GLU A 106 7.24 4.99 -29.11
N SER A 107 6.85 4.89 -30.37
CA SER A 107 6.33 6.02 -31.17
C SER A 107 4.99 6.56 -30.67
N ASP A 108 4.26 5.82 -29.83
CA ASP A 108 3.03 6.32 -29.19
C ASP A 108 3.34 7.26 -28.01
N LEU A 109 4.58 7.29 -27.53
CA LEU A 109 5.00 8.01 -26.33
C LEU A 109 5.78 9.27 -26.70
N GLY A 110 5.18 10.43 -26.44
CA GLY A 110 5.86 11.72 -26.45
C GLY A 110 6.30 12.14 -25.05
N HIS A 111 7.20 13.12 -24.99
CA HIS A 111 7.65 13.72 -23.74
C HIS A 111 7.66 15.24 -23.89
N ARG A 112 7.21 15.94 -22.84
CA ARG A 112 7.20 17.40 -22.77
C ARG A 112 7.70 17.85 -21.41
N CYS A 113 8.18 19.08 -21.34
CA CYS A 113 8.72 19.67 -20.13
C CYS A 113 8.22 21.11 -20.00
N VAL A 114 7.76 21.49 -18.81
CA VAL A 114 7.27 22.84 -18.53
C VAL A 114 7.71 23.31 -17.16
N ASP A 115 7.83 24.61 -16.98
CA ASP A 115 7.95 25.27 -15.68
C ASP A 115 6.63 26.00 -15.38
N ILE A 116 6.09 25.81 -14.17
CA ILE A 116 4.85 26.45 -13.71
C ILE A 116 5.05 26.90 -12.26
N GLY A 117 4.98 28.21 -12.01
CA GLY A 117 5.16 28.76 -10.66
C GLY A 117 6.49 28.37 -10.03
N GLY A 118 7.56 28.28 -10.82
CA GLY A 118 8.89 27.84 -10.37
C GLY A 118 9.03 26.33 -10.13
N VAL A 119 8.04 25.53 -10.51
CA VAL A 119 8.11 24.05 -10.42
C VAL A 119 8.26 23.46 -11.81
N ARG A 120 9.30 22.65 -11.99
CA ARG A 120 9.49 21.83 -13.19
C ARG A 120 8.53 20.64 -13.21
N ILE A 121 7.84 20.45 -14.33
CA ILE A 121 6.93 19.33 -14.57
C ILE A 121 7.32 18.61 -15.86
N TYR A 122 7.40 17.29 -15.77
CA TYR A 122 7.67 16.37 -16.87
C TYR A 122 6.37 15.69 -17.29
N LEU A 123 6.04 15.73 -18.57
CA LEU A 123 4.84 15.12 -19.10
C LEU A 123 5.18 13.97 -20.03
N ALA A 124 4.54 12.82 -19.83
CA ALA A 124 4.50 11.75 -20.81
C ALA A 124 3.18 11.84 -21.58
N THR A 125 3.23 12.15 -22.87
CA THR A 125 2.05 12.31 -23.74
C THR A 125 1.79 11.05 -24.56
N PHE A 126 0.53 10.71 -24.79
CA PHE A 126 0.14 9.49 -25.52
C PHE A 126 -1.28 9.61 -26.07
N PRO A 127 -1.68 8.81 -27.08
CA PRO A 127 -3.08 8.74 -27.52
C PRO A 127 -4.00 8.36 -26.37
N ALA A 128 -5.02 9.16 -26.08
CA ALA A 128 -5.88 9.01 -24.90
C ALA A 128 -6.58 7.63 -24.83
N ALA A 129 -6.90 7.04 -25.98
CA ALA A 129 -7.45 5.68 -26.07
C ALA A 129 -6.51 4.59 -25.50
N LYS A 130 -5.21 4.86 -25.42
CA LYS A 130 -4.19 3.95 -24.87
C LYS A 130 -3.95 4.11 -23.37
N THR A 131 -4.71 4.97 -22.67
CA THR A 131 -4.65 5.13 -21.20
C THR A 131 -4.61 3.81 -20.42
N PRO A 132 -5.38 2.75 -20.78
CA PRO A 132 -5.32 1.48 -20.05
C PRO A 132 -3.95 0.78 -20.06
N GLY A 133 -3.08 1.08 -21.03
CA GLY A 133 -1.71 0.57 -21.11
C GLY A 133 -0.68 1.42 -20.37
N VAL A 134 -1.03 2.67 -20.03
CA VAL A 134 -0.11 3.68 -19.49
C VAL A 134 -0.35 3.95 -18.00
N ILE A 135 -1.60 3.93 -17.55
CA ILE A 135 -1.98 4.41 -16.20
C ILE A 135 -1.30 3.63 -15.05
N GLY A 136 -0.90 2.38 -15.29
CA GLY A 136 -0.17 1.59 -14.29
C GLY A 136 1.20 2.17 -13.92
N ALA A 137 1.81 2.98 -14.80
CA ALA A 137 3.04 3.72 -14.52
C ALA A 137 2.85 4.86 -13.51
N TRP A 138 1.62 5.35 -13.33
CA TRP A 138 1.26 6.27 -12.25
C TRP A 138 0.86 5.49 -11.00
N GLN A 139 0.02 4.47 -11.18
CA GLN A 139 -0.60 3.74 -10.09
C GLN A 139 0.40 2.91 -9.28
N ASN A 140 1.16 2.04 -9.94
CA ASN A 140 1.97 1.03 -9.27
C ASN A 140 3.16 1.64 -8.49
N PRO A 141 4.03 2.45 -9.11
CA PRO A 141 5.11 3.10 -8.37
C PRO A 141 4.62 4.24 -7.46
N GLY A 142 3.36 4.67 -7.61
CA GLY A 142 2.74 5.71 -6.80
C GLY A 142 3.47 7.06 -6.82
N ILE A 143 4.05 7.35 -7.98
CA ILE A 143 4.63 8.64 -8.36
C ILE A 143 3.55 9.52 -9.01
N GLY A 144 3.86 10.80 -9.22
CA GLY A 144 2.96 11.75 -9.87
C GLY A 144 2.85 13.02 -9.05
N VAL A 145 1.65 13.61 -9.02
CA VAL A 145 1.40 14.90 -8.38
C VAL A 145 0.31 14.76 -7.32
N SER A 146 0.56 15.34 -6.14
CA SER A 146 -0.41 15.40 -5.05
C SER A 146 -1.53 16.41 -5.33
N ILE A 147 -2.63 16.35 -4.56
CA ILE A 147 -3.72 17.33 -4.70
C ILE A 147 -3.22 18.76 -4.43
N ARG A 148 -2.40 18.96 -3.39
CA ARG A 148 -1.88 20.28 -3.02
C ARG A 148 -0.91 20.85 -4.05
N LEU A 149 -0.03 20.01 -4.59
CA LEU A 149 0.85 20.43 -5.67
C LEU A 149 0.05 20.75 -6.94
N ALA A 150 -0.96 19.94 -7.28
CA ALA A 150 -1.84 20.24 -8.41
C ALA A 150 -2.53 21.61 -8.27
N GLU A 151 -3.13 21.90 -7.10
CA GLU A 151 -3.74 23.21 -6.84
C GLU A 151 -2.75 24.37 -6.94
N TYR A 152 -1.51 24.19 -6.45
CA TYR A 152 -0.45 25.19 -6.58
C TYR A 152 -0.12 25.47 -8.06
N LEU A 153 0.07 24.42 -8.85
CA LEU A 153 0.35 24.53 -10.29
C LEU A 153 -0.84 25.20 -11.02
N HIS A 154 -2.08 24.82 -10.69
CA HIS A 154 -3.27 25.38 -11.31
C HIS A 154 -3.41 26.88 -11.04
N LYS A 155 -3.18 27.33 -9.79
CA LYS A 155 -3.20 28.76 -9.44
C LYS A 155 -2.15 29.57 -10.20
N ASN A 156 -1.05 28.93 -10.58
CA ASN A 156 0.06 29.56 -11.30
C ASN A 156 0.07 29.22 -12.79
N ILE A 157 -1.01 28.68 -13.35
CA ILE A 157 -1.02 28.14 -14.72
C ILE A 157 -0.67 29.18 -15.81
N ASP A 158 -0.89 30.46 -15.54
CA ASP A 158 -0.54 31.54 -16.46
C ASP A 158 0.97 31.85 -16.51
N SER A 159 1.74 31.34 -15.54
CA SER A 159 3.20 31.40 -15.58
C SER A 159 3.85 30.26 -16.38
N LEU A 160 3.05 29.37 -16.99
CA LEU A 160 3.56 28.22 -17.71
C LEU A 160 4.50 28.64 -18.85
N THR A 161 5.72 28.11 -18.82
CA THR A 161 6.67 28.19 -19.93
C THR A 161 7.12 26.78 -20.33
N GLU A 162 7.16 26.52 -21.63
CA GLU A 162 7.71 25.28 -22.15
C GLU A 162 9.24 25.30 -22.04
N VAL A 163 9.81 24.18 -21.63
CA VAL A 163 11.25 24.00 -21.56
C VAL A 163 11.68 23.00 -22.61
N ASP A 164 12.74 23.33 -23.33
CA ASP A 164 13.31 22.43 -24.32
C ASP A 164 13.82 21.17 -23.63
N LEU A 165 13.33 20.02 -24.09
CA LEU A 165 13.72 18.70 -23.64
C LEU A 165 13.98 17.87 -24.91
N PRO A 166 15.12 18.10 -25.58
CA PRO A 166 15.39 17.52 -26.89
C PRO A 166 15.58 16.00 -26.82
N ASP A 167 16.00 15.50 -25.66
CA ASP A 167 16.15 14.07 -25.36
C ASP A 167 16.00 13.83 -23.84
N ARG A 168 15.49 12.65 -23.47
CA ARG A 168 15.35 12.18 -22.09
C ARG A 168 16.68 12.06 -21.34
N SER A 169 17.80 11.88 -22.03
CA SER A 169 19.13 11.76 -21.43
C SER A 169 19.81 13.11 -21.14
N THR A 170 19.28 14.20 -21.71
CA THR A 170 19.79 15.57 -21.55
C THR A 170 18.78 16.44 -20.80
N VAL A 171 18.53 16.06 -19.55
CA VAL A 171 17.61 16.81 -18.68
C VAL A 171 18.32 18.07 -18.18
N PRO A 172 17.77 19.29 -18.40
CA PRO A 172 18.29 20.50 -17.78
C PRO A 172 18.33 20.31 -16.25
N PRO A 173 19.37 20.75 -15.52
CA PRO A 173 19.45 20.54 -14.08
C PRO A 173 18.19 21.11 -13.41
N THR A 174 17.35 20.19 -12.94
CA THR A 174 16.12 20.55 -12.25
C THR A 174 16.47 21.11 -10.89
N GLU A 175 15.89 22.24 -10.53
CA GLU A 175 15.56 22.48 -9.13
C GLU A 175 14.39 21.53 -8.81
N TYR A 176 14.69 20.33 -8.31
CA TYR A 176 13.68 19.46 -7.69
C TYR A 176 12.95 20.24 -6.60
N LEU A 177 11.80 19.73 -6.12
CA LEU A 177 11.04 20.43 -5.09
C LEU A 177 11.94 20.71 -3.87
N SER A 178 11.98 21.97 -3.42
CA SER A 178 12.81 22.37 -2.29
C SER A 178 12.37 21.67 -0.99
N GLU A 179 13.31 21.23 -0.16
CA GLU A 179 13.01 20.87 1.22
C GLU A 179 12.78 22.14 2.05
N GLY A 180 11.70 22.16 2.85
CA GLY A 180 11.41 23.20 3.83
C GLY A 180 11.61 22.71 5.27
N GLU A 181 11.28 23.58 6.23
CA GLU A 181 11.38 23.26 7.67
C GLU A 181 10.57 22.02 8.06
N ALA A 182 9.39 21.85 7.46
CA ALA A 182 8.53 20.70 7.73
C ALA A 182 9.18 19.35 7.37
N HIS A 183 9.96 19.29 6.29
CA HIS A 183 10.69 18.09 5.91
C HIS A 183 11.74 17.71 6.96
N GLY A 184 12.51 18.69 7.45
CA GLY A 184 13.48 18.48 8.52
C GLY A 184 12.83 17.96 9.81
N LYS A 185 11.75 18.61 10.25
CA LYS A 185 10.99 18.21 11.44
C LYS A 185 10.34 16.83 11.31
N LEU A 186 9.89 16.45 10.11
CA LEU A 186 9.40 15.08 9.85
C LEU A 186 10.52 14.05 9.99
N LYS A 187 11.70 14.31 9.42
CA LYS A 187 12.87 13.43 9.57
C LYS A 187 13.23 13.26 11.05
N GLU A 188 13.28 14.37 11.80
CA GLU A 188 13.52 14.36 13.26
C GLU A 188 12.44 13.58 14.02
N ARG A 189 11.16 13.74 13.67
CA ARG A 189 10.06 13.01 14.30
C ARG A 189 10.15 11.51 14.06
N ILE A 190 10.44 11.09 12.83
CA ILE A 190 10.64 9.67 12.48
C ILE A 190 11.84 9.12 13.25
N THR A 191 12.98 9.84 13.27
CA THR A 191 14.14 9.45 14.07
C THR A 191 13.76 9.32 15.56
N GLY A 192 13.08 10.30 16.14
CA GLY A 192 12.63 10.26 17.53
C GLY A 192 11.74 9.06 17.83
N LEU A 193 10.81 8.71 16.93
CA LEU A 193 9.94 7.55 17.06
C LEU A 193 10.71 6.22 17.00
N LEU A 194 11.75 6.11 16.16
CA LEU A 194 12.59 4.92 16.06
C LEU A 194 13.40 4.70 17.34
N HIS A 195 13.95 5.76 17.93
CA HIS A 195 14.67 5.71 19.20
C HIS A 195 13.74 5.50 20.40
N ARG A 196 12.48 5.95 20.33
CA ARG A 196 11.52 5.87 21.42
C ARG A 196 11.23 4.42 21.79
N ALA A 197 11.47 4.07 23.05
CA ALA A 197 11.10 2.77 23.63
C ALA A 197 11.63 1.56 22.84
N ALA A 198 12.80 1.73 22.20
CA ALA A 198 13.50 0.67 21.52
C ALA A 198 13.80 -0.51 22.46
N ILE A 199 13.73 -1.72 21.92
CA ILE A 199 13.98 -2.97 22.63
C ILE A 199 15.47 -3.07 22.98
N GLU A 200 16.33 -2.65 22.05
CA GLU A 200 17.78 -2.61 22.18
C GLU A 200 18.28 -1.20 21.78
N PRO A 201 18.16 -0.18 22.66
CA PRO A 201 18.47 1.22 22.32
C PRO A 201 19.90 1.43 21.79
N GLU A 202 20.85 0.61 22.24
CA GLU A 202 22.22 0.63 21.76
C GLU A 202 22.36 0.24 20.29
N LYS A 203 21.39 -0.49 19.73
CA LYS A 203 21.33 -0.88 18.31
C LYS A 203 20.61 0.14 17.42
N ILE A 204 20.06 1.21 17.99
CA ILE A 204 19.41 2.26 17.21
C ILE A 204 20.39 3.42 17.02
N LYS A 205 20.93 3.56 15.82
CA LYS A 205 21.91 4.61 15.46
C LYS A 205 21.39 5.62 14.44
N VAL A 206 20.15 5.45 13.98
CA VAL A 206 19.51 6.31 12.97
C VAL A 206 19.56 7.78 13.39
N GLN A 207 19.89 8.64 12.45
CA GLN A 207 19.85 10.09 12.54
C GLN A 207 18.95 10.66 11.43
N SER A 208 18.58 11.94 11.51
CA SER A 208 17.71 12.57 10.51
C SER A 208 18.26 12.50 9.08
N LYS A 209 19.59 12.44 8.91
CA LYS A 209 20.25 12.29 7.59
C LYS A 209 20.01 10.91 6.95
N ASP A 210 19.61 9.91 7.74
CA ASP A 210 19.36 8.54 7.29
C ASP A 210 17.89 8.36 6.88
N VAL A 211 17.06 9.40 7.04
CA VAL A 211 15.63 9.41 6.75
C VAL A 211 15.37 10.20 5.46
N PHE A 212 14.77 9.52 4.48
CA PHE A 212 14.41 10.06 3.18
C PHE A 212 12.89 10.08 3.03
N LEU A 213 12.34 11.19 2.55
CA LEU A 213 10.90 11.41 2.44
C LEU A 213 10.45 11.36 0.98
N TYR A 214 9.31 10.72 0.74
CA TYR A 214 8.74 10.50 -0.59
C TYR A 214 7.26 10.88 -0.63
N GLN A 215 6.75 11.13 -1.84
CA GLN A 215 5.36 11.52 -2.10
C GLN A 215 4.34 10.51 -1.58
N THR A 216 4.67 9.22 -1.62
CA THR A 216 3.83 8.13 -1.16
C THR A 216 4.69 6.97 -0.64
N GLY A 217 4.09 6.02 0.09
CA GLY A 217 4.77 4.76 0.45
C GLY A 217 5.20 3.96 -0.78
N MET A 218 4.40 3.95 -1.85
CA MET A 218 4.81 3.29 -3.10
C MET A 218 5.98 4.00 -3.78
N ALA A 219 6.05 5.33 -3.71
CA ALA A 219 7.19 6.08 -4.23
C ALA A 219 8.48 5.73 -3.45
N ALA A 220 8.38 5.53 -2.14
CA ALA A 220 9.48 5.03 -1.31
C ALA A 220 9.95 3.63 -1.74
N ILE A 221 9.02 2.71 -2.02
CA ILE A 221 9.33 1.36 -2.55
C ILE A 221 9.94 1.44 -3.96
N PHE A 222 9.36 2.26 -4.84
CA PHE A 222 9.83 2.50 -6.20
C PHE A 222 11.28 3.00 -6.24
N SER A 223 11.59 4.02 -5.43
CA SER A 223 12.93 4.58 -5.34
C SER A 223 13.92 3.61 -4.70
N THR A 224 13.49 2.88 -3.65
CA THR A 224 14.31 1.83 -3.03
C THR A 224 14.67 0.73 -4.03
N HIS A 225 13.70 0.24 -4.80
CA HIS A 225 13.93 -0.77 -5.83
C HIS A 225 14.97 -0.32 -6.87
N HIS A 226 14.81 0.90 -7.41
CA HIS A 226 15.75 1.45 -8.38
C HIS A 226 17.16 1.62 -7.81
N ALA A 227 17.26 2.20 -6.61
CA ALA A 227 18.54 2.43 -5.95
C ALA A 227 19.28 1.12 -5.66
N LEU A 228 18.56 0.08 -5.20
CA LEU A 228 19.13 -1.23 -4.91
C LEU A 228 19.58 -1.97 -6.17
N LEU A 229 18.83 -1.92 -7.27
CA LEU A 229 19.25 -2.54 -8.52
C LEU A 229 20.45 -1.84 -9.17
N GLN A 230 20.61 -0.52 -8.94
CA GLN A 230 21.80 0.21 -9.39
C GLN A 230 23.02 -0.09 -8.51
N TYR A 231 22.84 -0.17 -7.19
CA TYR A 231 23.89 -0.51 -6.24
C TYR A 231 24.35 -1.96 -6.39
N ARG A 232 23.39 -2.89 -6.43
CA ARG A 232 23.62 -4.34 -6.39
C ARG A 232 22.68 -5.04 -7.38
N PRO A 233 23.05 -5.13 -8.68
CA PRO A 233 22.28 -5.88 -9.66
C PRO A 233 22.13 -7.34 -9.25
N GLY A 234 20.92 -7.89 -9.35
CA GLY A 234 20.64 -9.27 -8.93
C GLY A 234 19.15 -9.56 -8.91
N SER A 235 18.78 -10.83 -8.69
CA SER A 235 17.37 -11.21 -8.54
C SER A 235 16.73 -10.54 -7.34
N VAL A 236 15.44 -10.25 -7.41
CA VAL A 236 14.64 -9.72 -6.30
C VAL A 236 13.72 -10.81 -5.78
N ALA A 237 13.57 -10.90 -4.45
CA ALA A 237 12.60 -11.79 -3.83
C ALA A 237 11.60 -11.05 -2.92
N ILE A 238 10.35 -11.51 -2.91
CA ILE A 238 9.32 -11.08 -1.97
C ILE A 238 8.94 -12.28 -1.10
N LEU A 239 8.89 -12.08 0.22
CA LEU A 239 8.40 -13.07 1.18
C LEU A 239 7.11 -12.61 1.84
N GLY A 240 6.16 -13.52 1.92
CA GLY A 240 4.81 -13.24 2.38
C GLY A 240 4.00 -12.49 1.35
N ILE A 241 2.81 -12.09 1.76
CA ILE A 241 2.03 -11.13 1.00
C ILE A 241 2.50 -9.72 1.32
N VAL A 242 2.63 -8.91 0.27
CA VAL A 242 2.88 -7.47 0.38
C VAL A 242 1.80 -6.74 -0.40
N PHE A 243 1.75 -5.42 -0.25
CA PHE A 243 0.82 -4.58 -0.98
C PHE A 243 0.85 -4.87 -2.49
N HIS A 244 -0.31 -5.14 -3.10
CA HIS A 244 -0.41 -5.69 -4.46
C HIS A 244 0.36 -4.89 -5.53
N SER A 245 0.39 -3.56 -5.41
CA SER A 245 1.15 -2.72 -6.33
C SER A 245 2.67 -2.90 -6.23
N THR A 246 3.19 -3.27 -5.06
CA THR A 246 4.59 -3.65 -4.86
C THR A 246 4.92 -4.90 -5.68
N VAL A 247 4.06 -5.92 -5.63
CA VAL A 247 4.20 -7.16 -6.42
C VAL A 247 4.21 -6.83 -7.91
N HIS A 248 3.18 -6.15 -8.41
CA HIS A 248 3.07 -5.84 -9.83
C HIS A 248 4.25 -4.98 -10.33
N TYR A 249 4.69 -4.01 -9.53
CA TYR A 249 5.80 -3.15 -9.90
C TYR A 249 7.13 -3.92 -9.95
N ILE A 250 7.47 -4.66 -8.89
CA ILE A 250 8.72 -5.40 -8.80
C ILE A 250 8.79 -6.51 -9.84
N GLN A 251 7.70 -7.25 -10.06
CA GLN A 251 7.65 -8.32 -11.06
C GLN A 251 7.95 -7.79 -12.47
N GLU A 252 7.48 -6.59 -12.80
CA GLU A 252 7.70 -5.96 -14.10
C GLU A 252 9.09 -5.32 -14.24
N ASN A 253 9.68 -4.84 -13.14
CA ASN A 253 10.88 -4.01 -13.17
C ASN A 253 12.14 -4.70 -12.61
N SER A 254 12.15 -6.04 -12.47
CA SER A 254 13.31 -6.83 -12.02
C SER A 254 14.02 -7.55 -13.18
N PRO A 255 14.88 -6.87 -13.96
CA PRO A 255 15.49 -7.44 -15.18
C PRO A 255 16.42 -8.63 -14.92
N HIS A 256 16.91 -8.79 -13.69
CA HIS A 256 17.80 -9.88 -13.28
C HIS A 256 17.07 -11.07 -12.65
N GLY A 257 15.74 -11.05 -12.61
CA GLY A 257 14.91 -12.11 -12.07
C GLY A 257 14.07 -11.66 -10.87
N TYR A 258 12.91 -12.30 -10.72
CA TYR A 258 11.97 -12.08 -9.64
C TYR A 258 11.47 -13.43 -9.10
N LYS A 259 11.32 -13.54 -7.77
CA LYS A 259 10.75 -14.72 -7.12
C LYS A 259 9.83 -14.30 -5.97
N HIS A 260 8.69 -14.98 -5.84
CA HIS A 260 7.74 -14.80 -4.74
C HIS A 260 7.64 -16.06 -3.89
N PHE A 261 7.59 -15.89 -2.57
CA PHE A 261 7.37 -16.96 -1.58
C PHE A 261 6.18 -16.57 -0.70
N GLY A 262 5.02 -17.19 -0.93
CA GLY A 262 3.78 -16.84 -0.22
C GLY A 262 3.75 -17.26 1.25
N PRO A 263 3.97 -18.55 1.57
CA PRO A 263 4.03 -19.00 2.96
C PRO A 263 5.24 -18.42 3.70
N VAL A 264 5.01 -17.90 4.91
CA VAL A 264 6.04 -17.35 5.81
C VAL A 264 6.21 -18.16 7.10
N ASP A 265 5.58 -19.32 7.15
CA ASP A 265 5.79 -20.29 8.23
C ASP A 265 7.20 -20.92 8.14
N PRO A 266 7.65 -21.71 9.13
CA PRO A 266 8.99 -22.27 9.11
C PRO A 266 9.33 -23.04 7.84
N LYS A 267 8.37 -23.76 7.25
CA LYS A 267 8.55 -24.50 5.99
C LYS A 267 8.69 -23.57 4.79
N GLY A 268 7.93 -22.49 4.75
CA GLY A 268 8.07 -21.44 3.75
C GLY A 268 9.46 -20.82 3.75
N ILE A 269 10.01 -20.54 4.94
CA ILE A 269 11.38 -20.03 5.07
C ILE A 269 12.42 -21.11 4.70
N ASP A 270 12.19 -22.40 4.99
CA ASP A 270 13.07 -23.48 4.53
C ASP A 270 13.17 -23.55 3.00
N ILE A 271 12.03 -23.40 2.30
CA ILE A 271 11.97 -23.37 0.83
C ILE A 271 12.72 -22.15 0.28
N PHE A 272 12.57 -20.99 0.93
CA PHE A 272 13.30 -19.78 0.56
C PHE A 272 14.81 -19.94 0.75
N GLU A 273 15.26 -20.50 1.88
CA GLU A 273 16.67 -20.78 2.14
C GLU A 273 17.27 -21.75 1.10
N ALA A 274 16.56 -22.82 0.76
CA ALA A 274 16.99 -23.74 -0.29
C ALA A 274 17.15 -23.03 -1.65
N TRP A 275 16.22 -22.15 -2.00
CA TRP A 275 16.34 -21.34 -3.23
C TRP A 275 17.55 -20.39 -3.19
N LEU A 276 17.85 -19.78 -2.04
CA LEU A 276 19.05 -18.94 -1.88
C LEU A 276 20.34 -19.75 -2.05
N ASP A 277 20.41 -20.95 -1.46
CA ASP A 277 21.54 -21.87 -1.63
C ASP A 277 21.71 -22.27 -3.11
N GLU A 278 20.60 -22.53 -3.82
CA GLU A 278 20.63 -22.81 -5.27
C GLU A 278 21.13 -21.61 -6.08
N GLN A 279 20.67 -20.39 -5.81
CA GLN A 279 21.15 -19.19 -6.50
C GLN A 279 22.65 -18.99 -6.28
N ALA A 280 23.11 -19.15 -5.03
CA ALA A 280 24.52 -19.04 -4.68
C ALA A 280 25.38 -20.11 -5.38
N ALA A 281 24.91 -21.36 -5.46
CA ALA A 281 25.62 -22.45 -6.11
C ALA A 281 25.84 -22.23 -7.62
N VAL A 282 24.95 -21.47 -8.28
CA VAL A 282 25.08 -21.10 -9.70
C VAL A 282 25.66 -19.69 -9.91
N GLY A 283 26.15 -19.04 -8.85
CA GLY A 283 26.75 -17.71 -8.93
C GLY A 283 25.78 -16.59 -9.30
N LYS A 284 24.48 -16.75 -8.98
CA LYS A 284 23.47 -15.71 -9.17
C LYS A 284 23.27 -14.94 -7.87
N ASP A 285 23.52 -13.64 -7.91
CA ASP A 285 23.28 -12.76 -6.78
C ASP A 285 21.79 -12.48 -6.59
N VAL A 286 21.36 -12.47 -5.32
CA VAL A 286 20.09 -11.88 -4.90
C VAL A 286 20.40 -10.46 -4.45
N SER A 287 19.78 -9.48 -5.10
CA SER A 287 19.97 -8.06 -4.83
C SER A 287 19.42 -7.71 -3.45
N TYR A 288 18.11 -7.92 -3.30
CA TYR A 288 17.40 -7.62 -2.08
C TYR A 288 16.17 -8.51 -1.92
N VAL A 289 15.72 -8.57 -0.68
CA VAL A 289 14.51 -9.28 -0.24
C VAL A 289 13.59 -8.27 0.42
N LEU A 290 12.31 -8.27 0.04
CA LEU A 290 11.29 -7.41 0.63
C LEU A 290 10.23 -8.25 1.36
N THR A 291 9.87 -7.81 2.56
CA THR A 291 8.75 -8.37 3.32
C THR A 291 8.04 -7.29 4.14
N GLU A 292 6.80 -7.54 4.53
CA GLU A 292 5.99 -6.68 5.41
C GLU A 292 5.92 -7.29 6.82
N PHE A 293 5.94 -6.45 7.85
CA PHE A 293 5.79 -6.90 9.23
C PHE A 293 4.79 -6.06 10.05
N PRO A 294 3.63 -6.63 10.43
CA PRO A 294 3.07 -7.88 9.91
C PRO A 294 2.56 -7.69 8.48
N SER A 295 2.32 -8.80 7.76
CA SER A 295 1.87 -8.77 6.36
C SER A 295 0.45 -8.19 6.18
N ASN A 296 0.18 -7.53 5.05
CA ASN A 296 -1.17 -7.07 4.69
C ASN A 296 -1.77 -7.91 3.55
N PRO A 297 -2.90 -8.62 3.74
CA PRO A 297 -3.85 -8.52 4.85
C PRO A 297 -3.86 -9.72 5.80
N LEU A 298 -2.91 -10.66 5.66
CA LEU A 298 -2.88 -11.88 6.48
C LEU A 298 -2.47 -11.63 7.94
N LEU A 299 -1.78 -10.51 8.19
CA LEU A 299 -1.27 -10.11 9.49
C LEU A 299 -0.31 -11.12 10.13
N ALA A 300 0.22 -12.03 9.32
CA ALA A 300 1.24 -13.00 9.69
C ALA A 300 2.56 -12.28 9.97
N SER A 301 3.32 -12.84 10.92
CA SER A 301 4.59 -12.31 11.42
C SER A 301 5.72 -13.26 11.05
N ILE A 302 6.51 -12.87 10.05
CA ILE A 302 7.66 -13.65 9.60
C ILE A 302 8.81 -13.61 10.61
N ASP A 303 9.58 -14.70 10.75
CA ASP A 303 10.75 -14.78 11.63
C ASP A 303 11.89 -13.88 11.14
N LEU A 304 11.88 -12.61 11.58
CA LEU A 304 12.87 -11.61 11.20
C LEU A 304 14.29 -11.95 11.66
N ALA A 305 14.45 -12.65 12.79
CA ALA A 305 15.76 -13.08 13.27
C ALA A 305 16.38 -14.12 12.33
N ARG A 306 15.57 -15.06 11.83
CA ARG A 306 16.01 -16.02 10.81
C ARG A 306 16.30 -15.31 9.48
N LEU A 307 15.45 -14.39 9.04
CA LEU A 307 15.70 -13.63 7.80
C LEU A 307 16.99 -12.81 7.87
N LYS A 308 17.28 -12.16 9.01
CA LYS A 308 18.51 -11.38 9.16
C LYS A 308 19.76 -12.26 9.02
N LYS A 309 19.76 -13.46 9.60
CA LYS A 309 20.85 -14.43 9.43
C LYS A 309 21.00 -14.88 7.97
N LEU A 310 19.88 -15.07 7.26
CA LEU A 310 19.92 -15.42 5.83
C LEU A 310 20.45 -14.26 4.98
N SER A 311 20.07 -13.02 5.29
CA SER A 311 20.60 -11.80 4.67
C SER A 311 22.12 -11.73 4.81
N GLU A 312 22.65 -11.99 6.00
CA GLU A 312 24.10 -12.00 6.27
C GLU A 312 24.81 -13.17 5.56
N LYS A 313 24.22 -14.37 5.57
CA LYS A 313 24.77 -15.58 4.91
C LYS A 313 24.86 -15.41 3.38
N HIS A 314 23.81 -14.85 2.77
CA HIS A 314 23.67 -14.74 1.31
C HIS A 314 23.94 -13.34 0.77
N ASN A 315 24.31 -12.39 1.65
CA ASN A 315 24.68 -11.02 1.33
C ASN A 315 23.65 -10.29 0.44
N PHE A 316 22.36 -10.42 0.78
CA PHE A 316 21.29 -9.64 0.17
C PHE A 316 20.82 -8.54 1.12
N VAL A 317 20.35 -7.43 0.56
CA VAL A 317 19.78 -6.33 1.36
C VAL A 317 18.38 -6.73 1.84
N LEU A 318 18.12 -6.66 3.14
CA LEU A 318 16.80 -6.91 3.72
C LEU A 318 16.01 -5.60 3.85
N VAL A 319 14.96 -5.48 3.03
CA VAL A 319 14.01 -4.36 3.04
C VAL A 319 12.76 -4.79 3.81
N LEU A 320 12.43 -4.03 4.85
CA LEU A 320 11.25 -4.28 5.67
C LEU A 320 10.24 -3.14 5.52
N ASP A 321 8.98 -3.46 5.27
CA ASP A 321 7.88 -2.50 5.32
C ASP A 321 7.10 -2.69 6.64
N ASP A 322 7.12 -1.66 7.49
CA ASP A 322 6.48 -1.67 8.81
C ASP A 322 5.14 -0.94 8.84
N THR A 323 4.57 -0.57 7.69
CA THR A 323 3.38 0.28 7.59
C THR A 323 2.21 -0.20 8.46
N VAL A 324 1.96 -1.50 8.49
CA VAL A 324 0.87 -2.10 9.30
C VAL A 324 1.25 -2.15 10.78
N GLY A 325 2.50 -2.50 11.07
CA GLY A 325 3.01 -2.62 12.44
C GLY A 325 3.12 -1.26 13.13
N SER A 326 3.46 -0.20 12.39
CA SER A 326 3.58 1.19 12.84
C SER A 326 4.77 1.44 13.78
N PHE A 327 5.51 2.54 13.59
CA PHE A 327 6.60 2.98 14.49
C PHE A 327 6.16 3.08 15.97
N ALA A 328 4.87 3.27 16.21
CA ALA A 328 4.29 3.31 17.54
C ALA A 328 4.36 1.96 18.27
N ASN A 329 4.16 0.84 17.56
CA ASN A 329 3.99 -0.45 18.20
C ASN A 329 5.21 -1.36 18.10
N ILE A 330 5.91 -1.37 16.97
CA ILE A 330 6.99 -2.33 16.71
C ILE A 330 8.37 -1.69 16.57
N ASP A 331 9.40 -2.45 16.95
CA ASP A 331 10.81 -2.07 16.84
C ASP A 331 11.59 -3.08 16.01
N VAL A 332 11.73 -2.79 14.72
CA VAL A 332 12.25 -3.74 13.72
C VAL A 332 13.42 -3.21 12.89
N ILE A 333 13.79 -1.93 13.02
CA ILE A 333 14.88 -1.32 12.23
C ILE A 333 16.20 -2.06 12.40
N ALA A 334 16.50 -2.56 13.60
CA ALA A 334 17.73 -3.31 13.91
C ALA A 334 17.85 -4.65 13.16
N LEU A 335 16.74 -5.15 12.59
CA LEU A 335 16.67 -6.41 11.84
C LEU A 335 16.59 -6.19 10.33
N SER A 336 16.55 -4.95 9.87
CA SER A 336 16.50 -4.58 8.47
C SER A 336 17.73 -3.77 8.07
N ASP A 337 18.08 -3.81 6.79
CA ASP A 337 19.06 -2.87 6.23
C ASP A 337 18.38 -1.57 5.81
N ILE A 338 17.15 -1.69 5.32
CA ILE A 338 16.28 -0.57 4.93
C ILE A 338 14.88 -0.79 5.53
N LEU A 339 14.36 0.23 6.18
CA LEU A 339 12.97 0.28 6.65
C LEU A 339 12.17 1.23 5.76
N VAL A 340 11.02 0.76 5.27
CA VAL A 340 10.08 1.53 4.46
C VAL A 340 8.76 1.68 5.22
N SER A 341 8.16 2.86 5.16
CA SER A 341 6.90 3.12 5.84
C SER A 341 6.00 4.04 5.04
N SER A 342 4.70 3.75 4.97
CA SER A 342 3.72 4.68 4.43
C SER A 342 3.24 5.66 5.50
N LEU A 343 3.76 6.89 5.43
CA LEU A 343 3.32 8.00 6.29
C LEU A 343 1.86 8.41 6.04
N THR A 344 1.29 8.00 4.92
CA THR A 344 -0.13 8.18 4.57
C THR A 344 -1.10 7.55 5.56
N LYS A 345 -0.70 6.47 6.26
CA LYS A 345 -1.59 5.62 7.07
C LYS A 345 -1.73 6.16 8.49
N THR A 346 -1.48 5.34 9.51
CA THR A 346 -1.59 5.69 10.93
C THR A 346 -0.78 6.93 11.32
N PHE A 347 0.38 7.14 10.71
CA PHE A 347 1.24 8.30 10.98
C PHE A 347 0.54 9.64 10.73
N SER A 348 -0.12 9.78 9.58
CA SER A 348 -0.98 10.94 9.27
C SER A 348 -2.36 10.80 9.92
N GLY A 349 -2.99 9.65 9.76
CA GLY A 349 -4.22 9.22 10.43
C GLY A 349 -5.51 9.95 10.04
N TYR A 350 -5.45 10.94 9.16
CA TYR A 350 -6.62 11.74 8.76
C TYR A 350 -7.08 11.53 7.32
N ALA A 351 -6.44 10.61 6.58
CA ALA A 351 -6.79 10.28 5.20
C ALA A 351 -6.95 11.52 4.29
N ASN A 352 -6.04 12.50 4.42
CA ASN A 352 -6.07 13.77 3.68
C ASN A 352 -4.70 14.24 3.11
N VAL A 353 -3.68 13.38 3.21
CA VAL A 353 -2.33 13.63 2.69
C VAL A 353 -1.63 12.29 2.48
N MET A 354 -0.72 12.23 1.52
CA MET A 354 0.10 11.06 1.27
C MET A 354 1.56 11.35 1.59
N GLY A 355 2.28 10.31 2.01
CA GLY A 355 3.71 10.36 2.22
C GLY A 355 4.29 8.97 2.39
N GLY A 356 5.60 8.85 2.20
CA GLY A 356 6.39 7.67 2.49
C GLY A 356 7.74 8.05 3.08
N SER A 357 8.34 7.12 3.80
CA SER A 357 9.72 7.24 4.29
C SER A 357 10.54 6.01 3.95
N VAL A 358 11.82 6.24 3.69
CA VAL A 358 12.87 5.22 3.68
C VAL A 358 13.86 5.60 4.78
N VAL A 359 14.23 4.63 5.60
CA VAL A 359 15.24 4.78 6.65
C VAL A 359 16.34 3.77 6.39
N LEU A 360 17.58 4.26 6.23
CA LEU A 360 18.76 3.41 6.13
C LEU A 360 19.25 3.07 7.53
N ASN A 361 19.52 1.80 7.82
CA ASN A 361 20.03 1.39 9.12
C ASN A 361 21.56 1.60 9.20
N PRO A 362 22.09 2.46 10.09
CA PRO A 362 23.53 2.69 10.20
C PRO A 362 24.35 1.50 10.72
N LEU A 363 23.69 0.46 11.23
CA LEU A 363 24.34 -0.80 11.60
C LEU A 363 24.29 -1.85 10.50
N SER A 364 23.70 -1.55 9.34
CA SER A 364 23.72 -2.45 8.20
C SER A 364 25.15 -2.60 7.66
N PRO A 365 25.59 -3.82 7.27
CA PRO A 365 26.85 -4.00 6.55
C PRO A 365 26.87 -3.29 5.18
N HIS A 366 25.70 -2.91 4.63
CA HIS A 366 25.57 -2.19 3.38
C HIS A 366 25.51 -0.66 3.56
N TYR A 367 25.52 -0.15 4.79
CA TYR A 367 25.16 1.24 5.07
C TYR A 367 26.05 2.27 4.36
N ASP A 368 27.38 2.09 4.35
CA ASP A 368 28.29 3.08 3.75
C ASP A 368 28.04 3.26 2.25
N ASP A 369 27.79 2.15 1.54
CA ASP A 369 27.45 2.18 0.11
C ASP A 369 26.04 2.72 -0.13
N LEU A 370 25.06 2.25 0.65
CA LEU A 370 23.66 2.68 0.53
C LEU A 370 23.53 4.18 0.80
N SER A 371 24.10 4.67 1.91
CA SER A 371 24.09 6.09 2.27
C SER A 371 24.79 6.95 1.22
N SER A 372 25.94 6.49 0.70
CA SER A 372 26.67 7.16 -0.39
C SER A 372 25.87 7.18 -1.70
N HIS A 373 25.12 6.12 -1.99
CA HIS A 373 24.27 6.03 -3.17
C HIS A 373 23.06 6.96 -3.04
N TRP A 374 22.30 6.86 -1.94
CA TRP A 374 21.15 7.73 -1.66
C TRP A 374 21.54 9.22 -1.64
N ALA A 375 22.68 9.58 -1.06
CA ALA A 375 23.14 10.97 -1.06
C ALA A 375 23.37 11.54 -2.48
N LYS A 376 23.62 10.68 -3.48
CA LYS A 376 23.84 11.08 -4.88
C LYS A 376 22.55 11.05 -5.70
N THR A 377 21.63 10.14 -5.41
CA THR A 377 20.46 9.86 -6.26
C THR A 377 19.14 10.36 -5.68
N PHE A 378 19.07 10.63 -4.37
CA PHE A 378 17.88 11.17 -3.74
C PHE A 378 17.66 12.62 -4.13
N HIS A 379 16.41 12.92 -4.50
CA HIS A 379 15.92 14.27 -4.69
C HIS A 379 14.55 14.39 -4.04
N ASN A 380 14.27 15.54 -3.43
CA ASN A 380 12.98 15.74 -2.79
C ASN A 380 11.88 15.93 -3.84
N GLU A 381 10.87 15.09 -3.74
CA GLU A 381 9.64 15.17 -4.54
C GLU A 381 8.40 15.32 -3.65
N LEU A 382 8.54 15.30 -2.32
CA LEU A 382 7.47 15.59 -1.40
C LEU A 382 7.25 17.10 -1.35
N PHE A 383 6.07 17.56 -1.78
CA PHE A 383 5.73 18.98 -1.79
C PHE A 383 5.64 19.54 -0.38
N THR A 384 6.13 20.77 -0.17
CA THR A 384 6.21 21.41 1.16
C THR A 384 4.87 21.46 1.87
N ALA A 385 3.78 21.81 1.17
CA ALA A 385 2.46 21.83 1.79
C ALA A 385 1.95 20.45 2.22
N ASP A 386 2.39 19.37 1.56
CA ASP A 386 2.10 18.01 2.01
C ASP A 386 2.95 17.61 3.22
N ALA A 387 4.23 18.01 3.24
CA ALA A 387 5.10 17.83 4.40
C ALA A 387 4.58 18.56 5.65
N GLU A 388 4.08 19.79 5.50
CA GLU A 388 3.45 20.57 6.58
C GLU A 388 2.23 19.86 7.16
N VAL A 389 1.37 19.31 6.29
CA VAL A 389 0.19 18.57 6.74
C VAL A 389 0.57 17.24 7.38
N LEU A 390 1.54 16.49 6.83
CA LEU A 390 2.06 15.27 7.48
C LEU A 390 2.63 15.57 8.87
N LEU A 391 3.34 16.68 9.02
CA LEU A 391 3.89 17.10 10.29
C LEU A 391 2.78 17.46 11.28
N SER A 392 1.86 18.35 10.91
CA SER A 392 0.75 18.73 11.79
C SER A 392 -0.12 17.54 12.16
N ASN A 393 -0.45 16.69 11.17
CA ASN A 393 -1.27 15.51 11.41
C ASN A 393 -0.60 14.50 12.34
N SER A 394 0.73 14.45 12.42
CA SER A 394 1.43 13.46 13.27
C SER A 394 1.62 13.91 14.72
N ASP A 395 1.11 15.09 15.12
CA ASP A 395 1.28 15.63 16.48
C ASP A 395 0.61 14.76 17.55
N ASP A 396 -0.52 14.13 17.22
CA ASP A 396 -1.31 13.25 18.10
C ASP A 396 -1.18 11.76 17.74
N TYR A 397 -0.18 11.41 16.93
CA TYR A 397 0.02 10.05 16.38
C TYR A 397 0.01 8.94 17.44
N LEU A 398 0.74 9.10 18.55
CA LEU A 398 0.80 8.11 19.62
C LEU A 398 -0.53 7.98 20.37
N ALA A 399 -1.17 9.12 20.70
CA ALA A 399 -2.46 9.13 21.38
C ALA A 399 -3.57 8.47 20.54
N ARG A 400 -3.61 8.73 19.23
CA ARG A 400 -4.52 8.03 18.32
C ARG A 400 -4.18 6.55 18.22
N THR A 401 -2.90 6.20 18.14
CA THR A 401 -2.49 4.79 18.09
C THR A 401 -2.97 4.00 19.31
N ALA A 402 -2.95 4.59 20.51
CA ALA A 402 -3.50 3.94 21.71
C ALA A 402 -4.99 3.57 21.53
N ILE A 403 -5.79 4.49 20.99
CA ILE A 403 -7.22 4.26 20.71
C ILE A 403 -7.39 3.20 19.61
N LEU A 404 -6.61 3.28 18.53
CA LEU A 404 -6.65 2.34 17.42
C LEU A 404 -6.32 0.91 17.90
N ASN A 405 -5.26 0.74 18.69
CA ASN A 405 -4.87 -0.54 19.27
C ASN A 405 -5.97 -1.10 20.16
N ARG A 406 -6.52 -0.28 21.08
CA ARG A 406 -7.61 -0.67 21.98
C ARG A 406 -8.83 -1.13 21.20
N ASN A 407 -9.26 -0.35 20.22
CA ASN A 407 -10.45 -0.63 19.43
C ASN A 407 -10.26 -1.91 18.60
N ALA A 408 -9.14 -2.05 17.89
CA ALA A 408 -8.86 -3.26 17.11
C ALA A 408 -8.76 -4.52 18.01
N ALA A 409 -8.09 -4.41 19.17
CA ALA A 409 -8.00 -5.52 20.12
C ALA A 409 -9.36 -5.93 20.68
N ALA A 410 -10.25 -4.97 20.98
CA ALA A 410 -11.60 -5.26 21.46
C ALA A 410 -12.47 -5.92 20.37
N MET A 411 -12.41 -5.41 19.14
CA MET A 411 -13.08 -6.01 17.98
C MET A 411 -12.57 -7.43 17.72
N ALA A 412 -11.26 -7.63 17.75
CA ALA A 412 -10.62 -8.92 17.58
C ALA A 412 -11.05 -9.90 18.68
N ALA A 413 -10.98 -9.51 19.97
CA ALA A 413 -11.42 -10.36 21.06
C ALA A 413 -12.92 -10.72 20.97
N HIS A 414 -13.75 -9.81 20.47
CA HIS A 414 -15.17 -10.07 20.23
C HIS A 414 -15.38 -11.09 19.10
N LEU A 415 -14.74 -10.89 17.95
CA LEU A 415 -14.86 -11.77 16.77
C LEU A 415 -14.21 -13.15 16.99
N GLN A 416 -13.11 -13.22 17.75
CA GLN A 416 -12.43 -14.48 18.06
C GLN A 416 -13.35 -15.45 18.80
N ARG A 417 -14.12 -14.96 19.78
CA ARG A 417 -15.11 -15.80 20.50
C ARG A 417 -16.16 -16.39 19.57
N LEU A 418 -16.51 -15.67 18.51
CA LEU A 418 -17.46 -16.14 17.50
C LEU A 418 -16.81 -17.13 16.52
N ALA A 419 -15.55 -16.93 16.15
CA ALA A 419 -14.81 -17.86 15.29
C ALA A 419 -14.61 -19.25 15.93
N GLU A 420 -14.64 -19.34 17.26
CA GLU A 420 -14.58 -20.60 18.02
C GLU A 420 -15.90 -21.38 17.99
N ASP A 421 -17.02 -20.74 17.63
CA ASP A 421 -18.33 -21.37 17.48
C ASP A 421 -18.53 -21.83 16.03
N THR A 422 -18.64 -23.14 15.79
CA THR A 422 -18.84 -23.71 14.45
C THR A 422 -20.16 -23.31 13.80
N SER A 423 -21.13 -22.83 14.58
CA SER A 423 -22.39 -22.29 14.06
C SER A 423 -22.24 -20.87 13.50
N SER A 424 -21.16 -20.15 13.86
CA SER A 424 -20.85 -18.80 13.36
C SER A 424 -20.49 -18.80 11.87
N PRO A 425 -20.83 -17.74 11.11
CA PRO A 425 -20.40 -17.57 9.73
C PRO A 425 -18.93 -17.15 9.60
N VAL A 426 -18.29 -16.75 10.71
CA VAL A 426 -16.86 -16.43 10.78
C VAL A 426 -16.07 -17.72 10.94
N SER A 427 -15.15 -17.99 10.01
CA SER A 427 -14.31 -19.19 10.02
C SER A 427 -12.96 -18.97 10.70
N LYS A 428 -12.39 -17.76 10.55
CA LYS A 428 -11.11 -17.42 11.15
C LYS A 428 -10.96 -15.91 11.32
N LEU A 429 -10.37 -15.51 12.44
CA LEU A 429 -9.91 -14.14 12.64
C LEU A 429 -8.40 -14.06 12.42
N LEU A 430 -7.99 -13.09 11.61
CA LEU A 430 -6.60 -12.72 11.39
C LEU A 430 -6.36 -11.39 12.12
N TYR A 431 -5.67 -11.48 13.24
CA TYR A 431 -5.18 -10.35 14.03
C TYR A 431 -3.98 -10.87 14.81
N PRO A 432 -2.85 -10.15 14.93
CA PRO A 432 -1.62 -10.75 15.44
C PRO A 432 -1.77 -11.52 16.76
N THR A 433 -2.56 -11.02 17.73
CA THR A 433 -2.76 -11.71 19.02
C THR A 433 -3.54 -13.03 18.94
N CYS A 434 -4.19 -13.29 17.80
CA CYS A 434 -4.99 -14.49 17.52
C CYS A 434 -4.28 -15.47 16.59
N LEU A 435 -3.09 -15.12 16.09
CA LEU A 435 -2.34 -15.93 15.13
C LEU A 435 -1.31 -16.82 15.84
N PRO A 436 -0.97 -18.00 15.27
CA PRO A 436 -0.02 -18.93 15.87
C PRO A 436 1.42 -18.38 15.92
N ASP A 437 1.73 -17.36 15.14
CA ASP A 437 3.02 -16.68 15.08
C ASP A 437 3.10 -15.44 15.99
N TYR A 438 2.12 -15.23 16.89
CA TYR A 438 2.07 -14.06 17.76
C TYR A 438 3.32 -13.88 18.61
N ASP A 439 3.96 -14.95 19.07
CA ASP A 439 5.19 -14.85 19.86
C ASP A 439 6.32 -14.16 19.09
N ILE A 440 6.36 -14.30 17.75
CA ILE A 440 7.28 -13.56 16.88
C ILE A 440 6.91 -12.07 16.91
N TYR A 441 5.65 -11.72 16.67
CA TYR A 441 5.17 -10.33 16.75
C TYR A 441 5.50 -9.67 18.09
N LYS A 442 5.17 -10.37 19.17
CA LYS A 442 5.34 -9.92 20.55
C LYS A 442 6.80 -9.66 20.89
N SER A 443 7.74 -10.41 20.30
CA SER A 443 9.18 -10.21 20.52
C SER A 443 9.69 -8.86 20.01
N TYR A 444 8.93 -8.22 19.11
CA TYR A 444 9.27 -6.93 18.51
C TYR A 444 8.33 -5.79 18.94
N LEU A 445 7.46 -6.01 19.93
CA LEU A 445 6.68 -4.94 20.52
C LEU A 445 7.58 -3.96 21.28
N ARG A 446 7.37 -2.67 21.04
CA ARG A 446 8.02 -1.59 21.78
C ARG A 446 7.62 -1.64 23.25
N ARG A 447 8.47 -1.07 24.09
CA ARG A 447 8.20 -0.95 25.52
C ARG A 447 7.10 0.12 25.76
N PRO A 448 6.26 -0.05 26.80
CA PRO A 448 5.34 1.00 27.27
C PRO A 448 6.04 2.34 27.53
N THR A 449 5.32 3.42 27.25
CA THR A 449 5.74 4.81 27.51
C THR A 449 4.55 5.63 28.03
N PRO A 450 4.75 6.78 28.72
CA PRO A 450 3.63 7.64 29.10
C PRO A 450 2.74 8.10 27.94
N GLU A 451 3.31 8.25 26.74
CA GLU A 451 2.59 8.66 25.52
C GLU A 451 1.85 7.50 24.85
N LEU A 452 2.20 6.25 25.19
CA LEU A 452 1.59 5.01 24.69
C LEU A 452 1.86 3.89 25.70
N GLU A 453 0.93 3.72 26.64
CA GLU A 453 1.07 2.76 27.75
C GLU A 453 0.95 1.30 27.28
N GLU A 454 0.17 1.07 26.22
CA GLU A 454 -0.07 -0.26 25.65
C GLU A 454 0.26 -0.28 24.15
N PRO A 455 1.55 -0.44 23.78
CA PRO A 455 1.91 -0.85 22.42
C PRO A 455 1.17 -2.15 22.07
N GLY A 456 0.49 -2.15 20.92
CA GLY A 456 -0.48 -3.20 20.56
C GLY A 456 -0.24 -3.77 19.17
N ALA A 457 -1.15 -4.62 18.71
CA ALA A 457 -1.06 -5.31 17.43
C ALA A 457 -1.57 -4.48 16.22
N GLY A 458 -1.58 -3.16 16.36
CA GLY A 458 -2.02 -2.23 15.32
C GLY A 458 -3.54 -2.07 15.22
N CYS A 459 -3.99 -1.54 14.08
CA CYS A 459 -5.38 -1.16 13.84
C CYS A 459 -6.14 -2.08 12.88
N LEU A 460 -5.44 -3.03 12.26
CA LEU A 460 -5.96 -3.83 11.15
C LEU A 460 -6.30 -5.23 11.63
N LEU A 461 -7.46 -5.74 11.20
CA LEU A 461 -7.87 -7.12 11.38
C LEU A 461 -8.52 -7.62 10.08
N SER A 462 -8.45 -8.91 9.81
CA SER A 462 -9.14 -9.54 8.68
C SER A 462 -9.98 -10.70 9.18
N ILE A 463 -11.15 -10.88 8.58
CA ILE A 463 -12.15 -11.87 8.99
C ILE A 463 -12.40 -12.78 7.80
N ASP A 464 -12.02 -14.04 7.92
CA ASP A 464 -12.40 -15.07 6.97
C ASP A 464 -13.80 -15.55 7.31
N PHE A 465 -14.67 -15.61 6.30
CA PHE A 465 -15.99 -16.21 6.42
C PHE A 465 -15.98 -17.63 5.88
N GLU A 466 -17.05 -18.39 6.11
CA GLU A 466 -17.21 -19.73 5.53
C GLU A 466 -17.40 -19.71 4.00
N SER A 467 -17.78 -18.55 3.43
CA SER A 467 -18.03 -18.41 2.00
C SER A 467 -18.12 -16.95 1.56
N VAL A 468 -18.05 -16.73 0.24
CA VAL A 468 -18.23 -15.39 -0.36
C VAL A 468 -19.63 -14.83 -0.08
N ASP A 469 -20.68 -15.65 -0.07
CA ASP A 469 -22.05 -15.17 0.18
C ASP A 469 -22.21 -14.60 1.59
N THR A 470 -21.65 -15.28 2.59
CA THR A 470 -21.70 -14.83 3.99
C THR A 470 -20.81 -13.60 4.21
N ALA A 471 -19.65 -13.54 3.57
CA ALA A 471 -18.80 -12.34 3.55
C ALA A 471 -19.50 -11.14 2.90
N LYS A 472 -20.18 -11.36 1.76
CA LYS A 472 -20.94 -10.33 1.04
C LYS A 472 -22.09 -9.80 1.90
N ALA A 473 -22.87 -10.69 2.51
CA ALA A 473 -23.97 -10.29 3.40
C ALA A 473 -23.49 -9.47 4.60
N PHE A 474 -22.37 -9.89 5.22
CA PHE A 474 -21.72 -9.11 6.29
C PHE A 474 -21.30 -7.72 5.78
N TYR A 475 -20.55 -7.66 4.68
CA TYR A 475 -20.01 -6.42 4.13
C TYR A 475 -21.08 -5.42 3.69
N ASP A 476 -22.15 -5.91 3.07
CA ASP A 476 -23.26 -5.07 2.61
C ASP A 476 -24.10 -4.51 3.77
N ARG A 477 -24.13 -5.22 4.91
CA ARG A 477 -24.77 -4.74 6.15
C ARG A 477 -23.86 -3.81 6.95
N LEU A 478 -22.55 -3.97 6.83
CA LEU A 478 -21.55 -3.21 7.56
C LEU A 478 -21.57 -1.73 7.13
N VAL A 479 -21.75 -0.84 8.10
CA VAL A 479 -21.86 0.61 7.89
C VAL A 479 -20.52 1.36 8.05
N PHE A 480 -19.42 0.62 8.17
CA PHE A 480 -18.07 1.19 8.12
C PHE A 480 -17.77 1.75 6.72
N TYR A 481 -16.78 2.65 6.63
CA TYR A 481 -16.47 3.29 5.36
C TYR A 481 -15.66 2.34 4.46
N PRO A 482 -16.09 2.09 3.21
CA PRO A 482 -15.37 1.19 2.32
C PRO A 482 -14.06 1.82 1.85
N GLY A 483 -12.96 1.07 1.86
CA GLY A 483 -11.76 1.49 1.16
C GLY A 483 -10.47 0.74 1.51
N PRO A 484 -9.50 0.73 0.59
CA PRO A 484 -8.21 0.04 0.79
C PRO A 484 -7.26 0.81 1.74
N HIS A 485 -7.65 1.97 2.25
CA HIS A 485 -6.88 2.72 3.25
C HIS A 485 -6.92 2.03 4.62
N LEU A 486 -6.04 2.43 5.54
CA LEU A 486 -6.01 1.96 6.93
C LEU A 486 -5.44 3.04 7.85
N GLY A 487 -5.72 2.93 9.15
CA GLY A 487 -5.24 3.86 10.17
C GLY A 487 -5.90 5.24 10.15
N ALA A 488 -7.06 5.37 9.51
CA ALA A 488 -7.82 6.62 9.48
C ALA A 488 -8.56 6.85 10.81
N HIS A 489 -9.01 8.09 11.04
CA HIS A 489 -9.80 8.49 12.20
C HIS A 489 -11.22 7.88 12.22
N ARG A 490 -11.65 7.27 11.11
CA ARG A 490 -12.90 6.51 10.98
C ARG A 490 -12.62 5.06 10.64
N THR A 491 -13.45 4.16 11.15
CA THR A 491 -13.34 2.73 10.88
C THR A 491 -13.63 2.45 9.40
N LEU A 492 -12.72 1.72 8.77
CA LEU A 492 -12.80 1.34 7.37
C LEU A 492 -13.01 -0.17 7.22
N SER A 493 -13.71 -0.59 6.18
CA SER A 493 -13.84 -1.99 5.79
C SER A 493 -13.57 -2.17 4.30
N PHE A 494 -13.12 -3.35 3.88
CA PHE A 494 -12.90 -3.63 2.47
C PHE A 494 -12.86 -5.14 2.19
N CYS A 495 -13.48 -5.57 1.09
CA CYS A 495 -13.28 -6.89 0.49
C CYS A 495 -11.92 -6.96 -0.21
N TYR A 496 -10.85 -6.72 0.56
CA TYR A 496 -9.52 -6.40 0.04
C TYR A 496 -8.96 -7.49 -0.88
N ASN A 497 -9.13 -8.76 -0.54
CA ASN A 497 -8.59 -9.88 -1.32
C ASN A 497 -9.24 -9.99 -2.70
N THR A 498 -10.57 -9.96 -2.76
CA THR A 498 -11.32 -9.96 -4.02
C THR A 498 -10.90 -8.80 -4.92
N LEU A 499 -10.61 -7.63 -4.32
CA LEU A 499 -10.35 -6.41 -5.06
C LEU A 499 -8.89 -6.27 -5.50
N ALA A 500 -7.94 -6.69 -4.66
CA ALA A 500 -6.51 -6.56 -4.88
C ALA A 500 -5.87 -7.77 -5.59
N PHE A 501 -6.38 -8.98 -5.33
CA PHE A 501 -5.78 -10.24 -5.80
C PHE A 501 -6.77 -11.12 -6.58
N GLY A 502 -8.07 -10.80 -6.57
CA GLY A 502 -9.13 -11.61 -7.18
C GLY A 502 -9.51 -11.24 -8.63
N LYS A 503 -8.62 -10.55 -9.37
CA LYS A 503 -8.92 -10.11 -10.75
C LYS A 503 -8.56 -11.17 -11.79
N ASP A 504 -7.37 -11.74 -11.67
CA ASP A 504 -6.89 -12.83 -12.53
C ASP A 504 -7.07 -14.17 -11.78
N ALA A 505 -7.62 -15.18 -12.45
CA ALA A 505 -8.00 -16.42 -11.79
C ALA A 505 -6.79 -17.27 -11.36
N ASP A 506 -5.70 -17.24 -12.12
CA ASP A 506 -4.49 -17.99 -11.80
C ASP A 506 -3.74 -17.31 -10.65
N GLU A 507 -3.68 -15.96 -10.68
CA GLU A 507 -3.17 -15.15 -9.57
C GLU A 507 -3.99 -15.39 -8.29
N ALA A 508 -5.33 -15.34 -8.38
CA ALA A 508 -6.23 -15.60 -7.26
C ALA A 508 -6.00 -17.00 -6.67
N ALA A 509 -5.93 -18.04 -7.52
CA ALA A 509 -5.67 -19.41 -7.08
C ALA A 509 -4.30 -19.56 -6.38
N TYR A 510 -3.27 -18.88 -6.90
CA TYR A 510 -1.95 -18.86 -6.28
C TYR A 510 -1.98 -18.18 -4.89
N HIS A 511 -2.58 -17.00 -4.77
CA HIS A 511 -2.72 -16.29 -3.50
C HIS A 511 -3.56 -17.07 -2.48
N ARG A 512 -4.64 -17.69 -2.95
CA ARG A 512 -5.51 -18.55 -2.14
C ARG A 512 -4.77 -19.74 -1.53
N SER A 513 -3.78 -20.29 -2.25
CA SER A 513 -3.00 -21.45 -1.78
C SER A 513 -2.28 -21.26 -0.44
N TYR A 514 -2.06 -20.01 -0.02
CA TYR A 514 -1.43 -19.67 1.26
C TYR A 514 -2.27 -18.74 2.15
N GLY A 515 -3.57 -18.59 1.86
CA GLY A 515 -4.54 -17.99 2.79
C GLY A 515 -5.16 -16.65 2.38
N ILE A 516 -4.91 -16.15 1.16
CA ILE A 516 -5.63 -14.98 0.64
C ILE A 516 -6.98 -15.45 0.09
N LEU A 517 -8.02 -15.40 0.93
CA LEU A 517 -9.35 -15.90 0.57
C LEU A 517 -10.23 -14.76 0.03
N GLU A 518 -10.99 -15.01 -1.04
CA GLU A 518 -11.96 -14.04 -1.57
C GLU A 518 -13.09 -13.76 -0.57
N GLU A 519 -13.37 -14.68 0.34
CA GLU A 519 -14.32 -14.57 1.45
C GLU A 519 -13.75 -13.85 2.69
N THR A 520 -12.63 -13.13 2.56
CA THR A 520 -12.04 -12.32 3.64
C THR A 520 -12.53 -10.86 3.59
N ILE A 521 -13.00 -10.33 4.72
CA ILE A 521 -13.25 -8.89 4.93
C ILE A 521 -12.16 -8.30 5.82
N ARG A 522 -11.47 -7.27 5.34
CA ARG A 522 -10.48 -6.52 6.10
C ARG A 522 -11.13 -5.31 6.75
N ILE A 523 -10.84 -5.07 8.03
CA ILE A 523 -11.31 -3.92 8.80
C ILE A 523 -10.10 -3.18 9.38
N SER A 524 -10.11 -1.85 9.26
CA SER A 524 -9.20 -0.96 9.98
C SER A 524 -10.01 -0.21 11.03
N ALA A 525 -9.82 -0.53 12.30
CA ALA A 525 -10.45 0.19 13.41
C ALA A 525 -10.08 1.67 13.37
N GLY A 526 -11.04 2.54 13.69
CA GLY A 526 -10.90 3.99 13.80
C GLY A 526 -10.98 4.48 15.25
N LEU A 527 -11.34 5.75 15.42
CA LEU A 527 -11.36 6.43 16.72
C LEU A 527 -12.77 6.49 17.36
N GLU A 528 -13.74 5.78 16.79
CA GLU A 528 -15.09 5.69 17.34
C GLU A 528 -15.11 5.08 18.76
N ASP A 529 -16.24 5.24 19.44
CA ASP A 529 -16.50 4.52 20.68
C ASP A 529 -16.46 3.01 20.40
N VAL A 530 -15.76 2.28 21.27
CA VAL A 530 -15.53 0.86 21.05
C VAL A 530 -16.84 0.06 21.07
N GLN A 531 -17.82 0.46 21.88
CA GLN A 531 -19.09 -0.23 21.95
C GLN A 531 -19.89 -0.04 20.67
N ASP A 532 -19.88 1.16 20.08
CA ASP A 532 -20.53 1.42 18.79
C ASP A 532 -19.92 0.54 17.67
N LEU A 533 -18.61 0.28 17.72
CA LEU A 533 -17.94 -0.62 16.78
C LEU A 533 -18.39 -2.06 16.97
N LEU A 534 -18.47 -2.55 18.21
CA LEU A 534 -18.93 -3.90 18.51
C LEU A 534 -20.39 -4.10 18.11
N ASP A 535 -21.28 -3.17 18.48
CA ASP A 535 -22.70 -3.21 18.12
C ASP A 535 -22.90 -3.21 16.59
N THR A 536 -22.02 -2.51 15.87
CA THR A 536 -22.04 -2.50 14.40
C THR A 536 -21.58 -3.83 13.79
N LEU A 537 -20.58 -4.48 14.39
CA LEU A 537 -20.16 -5.82 13.97
C LEU A 537 -21.29 -6.85 14.22
N ASP A 538 -21.93 -6.79 15.39
CA ASP A 538 -23.05 -7.67 15.76
C ASP A 538 -24.22 -7.53 14.77
N ASP A 539 -24.60 -6.31 14.41
CA ASP A 539 -25.64 -6.05 13.41
C ASP A 539 -25.30 -6.63 12.03
N ALA A 540 -24.04 -6.52 11.59
CA ALA A 540 -23.58 -7.11 10.34
C ALA A 540 -23.53 -8.64 10.37
N LEU A 541 -23.21 -9.23 11.53
CA LEU A 541 -23.19 -10.69 11.72
C LEU A 541 -24.58 -11.31 11.66
N VAL A 542 -25.65 -10.58 12.01
CA VAL A 542 -27.03 -11.07 11.83
C VAL A 542 -27.29 -11.40 10.36
N ALA A 543 -26.93 -10.50 9.43
CA ALA A 543 -27.14 -10.71 8.00
C ALA A 543 -26.33 -11.92 7.47
N ALA A 544 -25.08 -12.08 7.91
CA ALA A 544 -24.25 -13.22 7.54
C ALA A 544 -24.82 -14.56 8.07
N ASN A 545 -25.36 -14.56 9.29
CA ASN A 545 -26.02 -15.72 9.88
C ASN A 545 -27.28 -16.13 9.13
N GLU A 546 -28.11 -15.18 8.72
CA GLU A 546 -29.32 -15.45 7.93
C GLU A 546 -28.97 -16.17 6.62
N VAL A 547 -27.94 -15.70 5.91
CA VAL A 547 -27.46 -16.32 4.66
C VAL A 547 -26.90 -17.73 4.91
N LYS A 548 -26.13 -17.93 5.98
CA LYS A 548 -25.65 -19.27 6.39
C LYS A 548 -26.82 -20.23 6.62
N GLN A 549 -27.84 -19.81 7.38
CA GLN A 549 -29.00 -20.66 7.68
C GLN A 549 -29.82 -20.99 6.42
N GLN A 550 -30.00 -20.04 5.51
CA GLN A 550 -30.68 -20.29 4.24
C GLN A 550 -29.95 -21.34 3.40
N ARG A 551 -28.61 -21.30 3.38
CA ARG A 551 -27.79 -22.29 2.67
C ARG A 551 -27.89 -23.68 3.29
N LEU A 552 -27.94 -23.79 4.61
CA LEU A 552 -28.13 -25.07 5.31
C LEU A 552 -29.53 -25.67 5.06
N GLN A 553 -30.52 -24.84 4.75
CA GLN A 553 -31.90 -25.25 4.46
C GLN A 553 -32.15 -25.53 2.97
N ALA A 554 -31.23 -25.16 2.07
CA ALA A 554 -31.35 -25.41 0.64
C ALA A 554 -31.22 -26.92 0.35
N PRO A 555 -32.13 -27.52 -0.45
CA PRO A 555 -32.06 -28.94 -0.77
C PRO A 555 -30.76 -29.24 -1.53
N THR A 556 -29.96 -30.18 -1.02
CA THR A 556 -28.77 -30.67 -1.74
C THR A 556 -29.24 -31.39 -3.00
N THR A 557 -29.14 -30.76 -4.17
CA THR A 557 -29.31 -31.45 -5.45
C THR A 557 -28.17 -32.45 -5.61
N VAL A 558 -28.45 -33.71 -5.28
CA VAL A 558 -27.61 -34.85 -5.64
C VAL A 558 -27.76 -35.03 -7.14
N GLU A 559 -26.83 -34.50 -7.93
CA GLU A 559 -26.66 -34.96 -9.31
C GLU A 559 -26.14 -36.40 -9.26
N ALA A 560 -27.07 -37.35 -9.32
CA ALA A 560 -26.77 -38.74 -9.58
C ALA A 560 -26.21 -38.84 -11.01
N VAL A 561 -24.91 -39.02 -11.13
CA VAL A 561 -24.28 -39.54 -12.36
C VAL A 561 -24.73 -40.99 -12.51
N ALA A 562 -25.91 -41.19 -13.07
CA ALA A 562 -26.41 -42.50 -13.47
C ALA A 562 -25.69 -42.90 -14.76
N GLY A 563 -24.87 -43.94 -14.65
CA GLY A 563 -24.13 -44.51 -15.77
C GLY A 563 -25.04 -45.01 -16.88
N THR A 564 -24.69 -44.69 -18.11
CA THR A 564 -25.15 -45.44 -19.29
C THR A 564 -24.21 -46.63 -19.47
N GLY A 565 -24.70 -47.79 -19.06
CA GLY A 565 -24.08 -49.08 -19.31
C GLY A 565 -23.92 -49.36 -20.80
N VAL A 566 -22.78 -49.95 -21.13
CA VAL A 566 -22.54 -50.61 -22.40
C VAL A 566 -23.24 -51.96 -22.35
N ALA A 567 -24.17 -52.20 -23.27
CA ALA A 567 -24.72 -53.52 -23.54
C ALA A 567 -24.44 -53.89 -25.00
N SER A 568 -23.90 -55.11 -25.14
CA SER A 568 -23.64 -55.94 -26.34
C SER A 568 -22.67 -55.44 -27.40
#